data_AF-A0A7J4Q2X8-F1
#
_entry.id   AF-A0A7J4Q2X8-F1
#
_cell.length_a   1.000
_cell.length_b   1.000
_cell.length_c   1.000
_cell.angle_alpha   90.00
_cell.angle_beta   90.00
_cell.angle_gamma   90.00
#
_symmetry.space_group_name_H-M   'P 1'
#
loop_
_entity.id
_entity.type
_entity.pdbx_description
1 polymer ?
#
loop_
_entity_poly.entity_id
_entity_poly.type
_entity_poly.pdbx_seq_one_letter_code
_entity_poly.pdbx_strand_id
1 'polypeptide(L)' 'MVDFDEAIDILENRARRDILRHLVKEPHYPLQLSELLEISQQAVMKHVKILEKAGFIDSQTVPSEKGGPPKKM' A
#
# COMPACT_ATOMS: atom_id res chain seq x y z
N MET A 1 -4.68 -18.20 -0.51
CA MET A 1 -3.98 -18.07 0.77
C MET A 1 -2.51 -18.19 0.44
N VAL A 2 -1.74 -17.14 0.69
CA VAL A 2 -0.29 -17.09 0.41
C VAL A 2 0.39 -18.12 1.30
N ASP A 3 1.30 -18.92 0.75
CA ASP A 3 2.07 -19.86 1.56
C ASP A 3 3.16 -19.12 2.38
N PHE A 4 3.80 -19.84 3.30
CA PHE A 4 4.76 -19.20 4.20
C PHE A 4 5.98 -18.64 3.45
N ASP A 5 6.52 -19.37 2.48
CA ASP A 5 7.71 -18.96 1.74
C ASP A 5 7.41 -17.74 0.86
N GLU A 6 6.26 -17.73 0.18
CA GLU A 6 5.78 -16.59 -0.61
C GLU A 6 5.53 -15.36 0.29
N ALA A 7 4.99 -15.56 1.50
CA ALA A 7 4.82 -14.48 2.46
C ALA A 7 6.16 -13.88 2.89
N ILE A 8 7.19 -14.70 3.12
CA ILE A 8 8.54 -14.23 3.43
C ILE A 8 9.13 -13.47 2.23
N ASP A 9 9.09 -14.02 1.02
CA ASP A 9 9.58 -13.37 -0.20
C ASP A 9 8.96 -11.98 -0.42
N ILE A 10 7.67 -11.83 -0.11
CA ILE A 10 6.98 -10.54 -0.14
C ILE A 10 7.48 -9.64 1.00
N LEU A 11 7.55 -10.14 2.22
CA LEU A 11 7.95 -9.32 3.36
C LEU A 11 9.45 -8.99 3.39
N GLU A 12 10.32 -9.63 2.60
CA GLU A 12 11.76 -9.34 2.52
C GLU A 12 12.07 -7.91 2.05
N ASN A 13 11.18 -7.31 1.25
CA ASN A 13 11.38 -5.93 0.78
C ASN A 13 11.01 -4.92 1.86
N ARG A 14 11.97 -4.03 2.19
CA ARG A 14 11.80 -3.00 3.22
C ARG A 14 10.60 -2.08 2.96
N ALA A 15 10.42 -1.58 1.74
CA ALA A 15 9.33 -0.67 1.41
C ALA A 15 7.94 -1.31 1.62
N ARG A 16 7.80 -2.60 1.31
CA ARG A 16 6.56 -3.36 1.59
C ARG A 16 6.28 -3.43 3.10
N ARG A 17 7.29 -3.70 3.93
CA ARG A 17 7.13 -3.68 5.39
C ARG A 17 6.82 -2.28 5.92
N ASP A 18 7.47 -1.25 5.38
CA ASP A 18 7.24 0.12 5.81
C ASP A 18 5.80 0.57 5.48
N ILE A 19 5.29 0.25 4.27
CA ILE A 19 3.87 0.47 3.91
C ILE A 19 2.93 -0.19 4.92
N LEU A 20 3.15 -1.47 5.25
CA LEU A 20 2.32 -2.18 6.23
C LEU A 20 2.35 -1.54 7.61
N ARG A 21 3.51 -1.03 8.06
CA ARG A 21 3.64 -0.32 9.34
C ARG A 21 2.86 1.00 9.40
N HIS A 22 2.63 1.65 8.26
CA HIS A 22 1.76 2.83 8.19
C HIS A 22 0.30 2.43 8.15
N LEU A 23 -0.06 1.47 7.30
CA LEU A 23 -1.45 1.03 7.11
C LEU A 23 -2.06 0.36 8.34
N VAL A 24 -1.25 -0.27 9.21
CA VAL A 24 -1.75 -0.84 10.48
C VAL A 24 -2.21 0.24 11.48
N LYS A 25 -1.73 1.49 11.33
CA LYS A 25 -2.10 2.60 12.21
C LYS A 25 -3.34 3.32 11.71
N GLU A 26 -3.38 3.60 10.40
CA GLU A 26 -4.49 4.29 9.73
C GLU A 26 -4.40 4.06 8.21
N PRO A 27 -5.53 4.13 7.48
CA PRO A 27 -5.52 3.99 6.03
C PRO A 27 -4.86 5.21 5.38
N HIS A 28 -4.09 4.99 4.31
CA HIS A 28 -3.35 6.05 3.63
C HIS A 28 -3.56 6.00 2.12
N TYR A 29 -3.69 7.18 1.49
CA TYR A 29 -3.59 7.30 0.04
C TYR A 29 -2.15 6.99 -0.43
N PRO A 30 -1.97 6.44 -1.64
CA PRO A 30 -0.64 6.18 -2.21
C PRO A 30 0.30 7.40 -2.25
N LEU A 31 -0.25 8.61 -2.40
CA LEU A 31 0.54 9.84 -2.37
C LEU A 31 1.10 10.13 -0.96
N GLN A 32 0.29 9.95 0.09
CA GLN A 32 0.74 10.15 1.47
C GLN A 32 1.84 9.15 1.82
N LEU A 33 1.69 7.87 1.42
CA LEU A 33 2.74 6.87 1.59
C LEU A 33 4.02 7.24 0.85
N SER A 34 3.92 7.87 -0.33
CA SER A 34 5.10 8.29 -1.09
C SER A 34 5.88 9.40 -0.39
N GLU A 35 5.18 10.32 0.26
CA GLU A 35 5.77 11.40 1.05
C GLU A 35 6.38 10.85 2.36
N LEU A 36 5.67 9.97 3.07
CA LEU A 36 6.14 9.37 4.33
C LEU A 36 7.35 8.44 4.16
N LEU A 37 7.41 7.73 3.03
CA LEU A 37 8.45 6.74 2.75
C LEU A 37 9.59 7.28 1.89
N GLU A 38 9.50 8.54 1.46
CA GLU A 38 10.48 9.21 0.58
C GLU A 38 10.82 8.41 -0.68
N ILE A 39 9.81 7.76 -1.28
CA ILE A 39 9.92 7.02 -2.54
C ILE A 39 8.87 7.50 -3.54
N SER A 40 9.08 7.27 -4.83
CA SER A 40 8.12 7.74 -5.84
C SER A 40 6.73 7.11 -5.66
N GLN A 41 5.68 7.89 -5.95
CA GLN A 41 4.30 7.37 -5.93
C GLN A 41 4.12 6.14 -6.82
N GLN A 42 4.84 6.06 -7.94
CA GLN A 42 4.85 4.88 -8.81
C GLN A 42 5.43 3.64 -8.11
N ALA A 43 6.51 3.80 -7.33
CA ALA A 43 7.08 2.71 -6.54
C ALA A 43 6.11 2.24 -5.45
N VAL A 44 5.46 3.18 -4.74
CA VAL A 44 4.40 2.86 -3.77
C VAL A 44 3.29 2.05 -4.44
N MET A 45 2.76 2.53 -5.57
CA MET A 45 1.69 1.85 -6.31
C MET A 45 2.10 0.43 -6.74
N LYS A 46 3.37 0.21 -7.11
CA LYS A 46 3.88 -1.13 -7.42
C LYS A 46 3.85 -2.03 -6.19
N HIS A 47 4.32 -1.55 -5.04
CA HIS A 47 4.34 -2.33 -3.80
C HIS A 47 2.95 -2.61 -3.25
N VAL A 48 2.05 -1.62 -3.27
CA VAL A 48 0.63 -1.78 -2.89
C VAL A 48 -0.03 -2.86 -3.74
N LYS A 49 0.14 -2.86 -5.07
CA LYS A 49 -0.41 -3.91 -5.93
C LYS A 49 0.11 -5.31 -5.60
N ILE A 50 1.37 -5.44 -5.20
CA ILE A 50 1.94 -6.74 -4.80
C ILE A 50 1.31 -7.19 -3.47
N LEU A 51 1.24 -6.29 -2.49
CA LEU A 51 0.64 -6.57 -1.18
C LEU A 51 -0.85 -6.93 -1.29
N GLU A 52 -1.60 -6.21 -2.12
CA GLU A 52 -3.03 -6.45 -2.37
C GLU A 52 -3.26 -7.82 -3.03
N LYS A 53 -2.48 -8.15 -4.08
CA LYS A 53 -2.58 -9.47 -4.74
C LYS A 53 -2.27 -10.64 -3.78
N ALA A 54 -1.38 -10.40 -2.84
CA ALA A 54 -1.01 -11.35 -1.80
C ALA A 54 -1.94 -11.31 -0.57
N GLY A 55 -2.99 -10.48 -0.58
CA GLY A 55 -3.97 -10.41 0.50
C GLY A 55 -3.43 -9.85 1.82
N PHE A 56 -2.32 -9.09 1.80
CA PHE A 56 -1.83 -8.38 2.99
C PHE A 56 -2.59 -7.09 3.25
N ILE A 57 -3.20 -6.50 2.23
CA ILE A 57 -3.97 -5.26 2.29
C ILE A 57 -5.17 -5.35 1.37
N ASP A 58 -6.19 -4.56 1.67
CA ASP A 58 -7.33 -4.30 0.78
C ASP A 58 -7.28 -2.84 0.33
N SER A 59 -7.85 -2.55 -0.85
CA SER A 59 -8.05 -1.17 -1.32
C SER A 59 -9.54 -0.81 -1.39
N GLN A 60 -9.86 0.45 -1.09
CA GLN A 60 -11.20 1.01 -1.19
C GLN A 60 -11.19 2.24 -2.08
N THR A 61 -12.24 2.41 -2.88
CA THR A 61 -12.43 3.66 -3.62
C THR A 61 -13.25 4.60 -2.76
N VAL A 62 -12.65 5.69 -2.30
CA VAL A 62 -13.36 6.70 -1.53
C VAL A 62 -13.65 7.94 -2.40
N PRO A 63 -14.83 8.56 -2.23
CA PRO A 63 -15.09 9.88 -2.81
C PRO A 63 -14.07 10.89 -2.27
N SER A 64 -13.57 11.76 -3.14
CA SER A 64 -12.69 12.84 -2.69
C SER A 64 -13.51 13.86 -1.89
N GLU A 65 -13.11 14.11 -0.64
CA GLU A 65 -13.69 15.15 0.24
C GLU A 65 -13.73 16.55 -0.41
N LYS A 66 -12.84 16.82 -1.39
CA LYS A 66 -12.72 18.11 -2.09
C LYS A 66 -13.44 18.18 -3.44
N GLY A 67 -14.32 17.23 -3.76
CA GLY A 67 -15.07 17.22 -5.03
C GLY A 67 -14.23 16.87 -6.27
N GLY A 68 -13.00 16.36 -6.08
CA GLY A 68 -12.17 15.80 -7.16
C GLY A 68 -12.58 14.38 -7.53
N PRO A 69 -12.00 13.80 -8.59
CA PRO A 69 -12.25 12.40 -8.95
C PRO A 69 -11.92 11.46 -7.77
N PRO A 70 -12.64 10.32 -7.65
CA PRO A 70 -12.47 9.39 -6.55
C PRO A 70 -11.03 8.85 -6.50
N LYS A 71 -10.53 8.61 -5.28
CA LYS A 71 -9.15 8.17 -5.05
C LYS A 71 -9.17 6.76 -4.46
N LYS A 72 -8.25 5.91 -4.93
CA LYS A 72 -7.96 4.63 -4.28
C LYS A 72 -7.22 4.91 -2.96
N MET A 73 -7.80 4.42 -1.87
CA MET A 73 -7.15 4.20 -0.56
C MET A 73 -6.76 2.73 -0.45
#